data_AF-D2U3U9-F1
#
_entry.id   AF-D2U3U9-F1
#
_cell.length_a   1.000
_cell.length_b   1.000
_cell.length_c   1.000
_cell.angle_alpha   90.00
_cell.angle_beta   90.00
_cell.angle_gamma   90.00
#
_symmetry.space_group_name_H-M   'P 1'
#
loop_
_entity.id
_entity.type
_entity.pdbx_description
1 polymer ?
#
loop_
_entity_poly.entity_id
_entity_poly.type
_entity_poly.pdbx_seq_one_letter_code
_entity_poly.pdbx_strand_id
1 'polypeptide(L)' 'MTKEELKPVTLPLKGSVNGWYVAGNLFFGGLIGWLIIDPFNGGIYTLRPEKIDATLSAN' A
#
# COMPACT_ATOMS: atom_id res chain seq x y z
N MET A 1 29.10 -3.72 15.17
CA MET A 1 28.20 -3.24 14.12
C MET A 1 27.09 -2.44 14.79
N THR A 2 27.35 -1.15 14.98
CA THR A 2 26.37 -0.19 15.52
C THR A 2 25.48 0.28 14.37
N LYS A 3 24.22 0.65 14.68
CA LYS A 3 23.22 1.09 13.68
C LYS A 3 23.72 2.25 12.80
N GLU A 4 24.68 3.02 13.30
CA GLU A 4 25.29 4.19 12.66
C GLU A 4 26.26 3.84 11.51
N GLU A 5 26.71 2.58 11.41
CA GLU A 5 27.61 2.11 10.35
C GLU A 5 26.87 1.56 9.12
N LEU A 6 25.53 1.58 9.14
CA LEU A 6 24.66 1.04 8.09
C LEU A 6 24.11 2.16 7.18
N LYS A 7 24.19 1.96 5.86
CA LYS A 7 23.59 2.90 4.90
C LYS A 7 22.07 2.71 4.81
N PRO A 8 21.28 3.80 4.74
CA PRO A 8 19.86 3.70 4.48
C PRO A 8 19.60 3.16 3.07
N VAL A 9 18.59 2.30 2.93
CA VAL A 9 18.17 1.71 1.65
C VAL A 9 16.77 2.23 1.31
N THR A 10 16.61 2.79 0.10
CA THR A 10 15.32 3.22 -0.43
C THR A 10 14.82 2.19 -1.45
N LEU A 11 13.62 1.67 -1.26
CA LEU A 11 13.04 0.64 -2.12
C LEU A 11 11.78 1.16 -2.81
N PRO A 12 11.64 0.97 -4.13
CA PRO A 12 10.48 1.46 -4.86
C PRO A 12 9.25 0.60 -4.51
N LEU A 13 8.20 1.25 -4.02
CA LEU A 13 6.88 0.64 -3.85
C LEU A 13 5.96 1.09 -4.97
N LYS A 14 5.16 0.15 -5.49
CA LYS A 14 4.11 0.44 -6.47
C LYS A 14 2.75 0.34 -5.80
N GLY A 15 2.03 1.45 -5.76
CA GLY A 15 0.61 1.46 -5.42
C GLY A 15 -0.23 1.13 -6.64
N SER A 16 -1.22 0.25 -6.48
CA SER A 16 -2.23 -0.05 -7.49
C SER A 16 -3.61 -0.01 -6.85
N VAL A 17 -4.62 0.49 -7.57
CA VAL A 17 -5.98 0.56 -7.04
C VAL A 17 -6.59 -0.84 -7.04
N ASN A 18 -7.06 -1.31 -5.88
CA ASN A 18 -7.78 -2.56 -5.76
C ASN A 18 -9.21 -2.37 -6.29
N GLY A 19 -9.38 -2.61 -7.59
CA GLY A 19 -10.66 -2.45 -8.30
C GLY A 19 -11.79 -3.31 -7.72
N TRP A 20 -11.49 -4.41 -7.01
CA TRP A 20 -12.50 -5.24 -6.35
C TRP A 20 -13.15 -4.53 -5.15
N TYR A 21 -12.38 -3.73 -4.40
CA TYR A 21 -12.90 -2.96 -3.27
C TYR A 21 -13.83 -1.84 -3.74
N VAL A 22 -13.43 -1.15 -4.82
CA VAL A 22 -14.20 -0.08 -5.45
C VAL A 22 -15.48 -0.62 -6.13
N ALA A 23 -15.38 -1.74 -6.83
CA ALA A 23 -16.51 -2.37 -7.51
C ALA A 23 -17.48 -3.05 -6.52
N GLY A 24 -16.97 -3.69 -5.45
CA GLY A 24 -17.78 -4.32 -4.42
C GLY A 24 -18.66 -3.31 -3.67
N ASN A 25 -18.09 -2.19 -3.24
CA ASN A 25 -18.85 -1.13 -2.55
C ASN A 25 -19.94 -0.51 -3.46
N LEU A 26 -19.67 -0.39 -4.76
CA LEU A 26 -20.64 0.14 -5.73
C LEU A 26 -21.77 -0.85 -6.03
N PHE A 27 -21.45 -2.15 -6.15
CA PHE A 27 -22.43 -3.17 -6.54
C PHE A 27 -23.35 -3.57 -5.37
N PHE A 28 -22.85 -3.60 -4.14
CA PHE A 28 -23.63 -3.96 -2.95
C PHE A 28 -24.22 -2.76 -2.20
N GLY A 29 -23.63 -1.54 -2.32
CA GLY A 29 -24.06 -0.33 -1.61
C GLY A 29 -24.54 0.82 -2.50
N GLY A 30 -24.51 0.67 -3.84
CA GLY A 30 -24.87 1.72 -4.78
C GLY A 30 -23.96 2.95 -4.72
N LEU A 31 -24.40 4.07 -5.31
CA LEU A 31 -23.67 5.35 -5.29
C LEU A 31 -23.41 5.88 -3.88
N ILE A 32 -24.29 5.58 -2.92
CA ILE A 32 -24.14 5.96 -1.52
C ILE A 32 -23.03 5.13 -0.85
N GLY A 33 -22.99 3.82 -1.11
CA GLY A 33 -21.89 2.95 -0.67
C GLY A 33 -20.54 3.40 -1.22
N TRP A 34 -20.48 3.88 -2.46
CA TRP A 34 -19.23 4.37 -3.05
C TRP A 34 -18.76 5.75 -2.52
N LEU A 35 -19.68 6.67 -2.23
CA LEU A 35 -19.33 8.03 -1.76
C LEU A 35 -19.12 8.13 -0.25
N ILE A 36 -19.80 7.29 0.54
CA ILE A 36 -19.72 7.30 2.01
C ILE A 36 -18.72 6.26 2.52
N ILE A 37 -18.62 5.12 1.83
CA ILE A 37 -17.67 4.04 2.13
C ILE A 37 -16.51 4.12 1.11
N ASP A 38 -15.85 5.29 1.10
CA ASP A 38 -14.39 5.38 1.25
C ASP A 38 -13.44 5.65 0.05
N PRO A 39 -12.67 6.74 0.15
CA PRO A 39 -11.22 6.75 -0.08
C PRO A 39 -10.37 7.08 1.18
N PHE A 40 -11.00 7.33 2.33
CA PHE A 40 -10.37 7.80 3.58
C PHE A 40 -9.69 6.73 4.45
N ASN A 41 -10.06 5.45 4.36
CA ASN A 41 -9.41 4.34 5.09
C ASN A 41 -8.20 3.78 4.34
N GLY A 42 -7.89 4.28 3.13
CA GLY A 42 -6.68 3.90 2.39
C GLY A 42 -6.66 2.46 1.88
N GLY A 43 -7.72 1.67 2.09
CA GLY A 43 -7.86 0.28 1.61
C GLY A 43 -7.96 0.14 0.08
N ILE A 44 -8.05 1.27 -0.64
CA ILE A 44 -8.10 1.29 -2.10
C ILE A 44 -6.74 1.00 -2.74
N TYR A 45 -5.62 1.17 -2.03
CA TYR A 45 -4.29 0.97 -2.59
C TYR A 45 -3.69 -0.36 -2.13
N THR A 46 -3.45 -1.25 -3.08
CA THR A 46 -2.57 -2.41 -2.88
C THR A 46 -1.14 -2.00 -3.21
N LEU A 47 -0.28 -2.05 -2.19
CA LEU A 47 1.16 -1.83 -2.34
C LEU A 47 1.83 -3.13 -2.76
N ARG A 48 2.72 -3.05 -3.75
CA ARG A 48 3.61 -4.15 -4.15
C ARG A 48 5.07 -3.71 -4.07
N PRO A 49 5.98 -4.58 -3.61
CA PRO A 49 5.73 -5.95 -3.12
C PRO A 49 5.12 -5.96 -1.70
N GLU A 50 4.37 -7.01 -1.36
CA GLU A 50 3.75 -7.18 -0.03
C GLU A 50 4.79 -7.43 1.07
N LYS A 51 5.95 -7.99 0.70
CA LYS A 51 7.09 -8.21 1.58
C LYS A 51 8.32 -7.57 0.97
N ILE A 52 9.11 -6.96 1.83
CA ILE A 52 10.34 -6.28 1.47
C ILE A 52 11.46 -6.93 2.26
N ASP A 53 12.36 -7.62 1.56
CA ASP A 53 13.61 -8.12 2.12
C ASP A 53 14.74 -7.20 1.65
N ALA A 54 15.40 -6.53 2.59
CA ALA A 54 16.48 -5.58 2.31
C ALA A 54 17.76 -6.02 3.00
N THR A 55 18.82 -6.22 2.22
CA THR A 55 20.17 -6.44 2.75
C THR A 55 20.85 -5.09 2.97
N LEU A 56 21.23 -4.80 4.22
CA LEU A 56 21.94 -3.56 4.57
C LEU A 56 23.44 -3.77 4.39
N SER A 57 24.07 -2.91 3.58
CA SER A 57 25.54 -2.92 3.42
C SER A 57 26.18 -2.08 4.52
N ALA A 58 27.19 -2.66 5.17
CA ALA A 58 28.16 -1.88 5.94
C ALA A 58 29.02 -1.04 4.97
N ASN A 59 29.59 0.03 5.50
CA ASN A 59 30.59 0.83 4.81
C ASN A 59 31.98 0.19 4.95
#